data_AF-A0A1V4R326-F1
#
_entry.id   AF-A0A1V4R326-F1
#
_cell.length_a   1.000
_cell.length_b   1.000
_cell.length_c   1.000
_cell.angle_alpha   90.00
_cell.angle_beta   90.00
_cell.angle_gamma   90.00
#
_symmetry.space_group_name_H-M   'P 1'
#
loop_
_entity.id
_entity.type
_entity.pdbx_description
1 polymer ?
#
loop_
_entity_poly.entity_id
_entity_poly.type
_entity_poly.pdbx_seq_one_letter_code
_entity_poly.pdbx_strand_id
1 'polypeptide(L)'
;MKMNFLISGVFWGAMLVLLGISMIIKTVFKIDIPILRLIFALIIIYWGVKLLFGTSMKKSDENNVIFDNARITQVEDGGEYNVIFGKSVIDLSDIELADKNSEVEINII
;
A
#
# COMPACT_ATOMS: atom_id res chain seq x y z
N MET A 1 5.68 -7.13 1.46
CA MET A 1 7.04 -6.75 1.92
C MET A 1 6.98 -6.44 3.41
N LYS A 2 7.90 -6.96 4.24
CA LYS A 2 7.92 -6.68 5.69
C LYS A 2 8.10 -5.18 5.92
N MET A 3 7.07 -4.50 6.44
CA MET A 3 7.10 -3.09 6.83
C MET A 3 7.85 -2.86 8.17
N ASN A 4 8.83 -3.72 8.46
CA ASN A 4 9.60 -3.68 9.72
C ASN A 4 10.78 -2.72 9.65
N PHE A 5 11.11 -2.16 8.48
CA PHE A 5 12.27 -1.29 8.34
C PHE A 5 12.08 0.05 9.06
N LEU A 6 10.92 0.69 8.95
CA LEU A 6 10.61 1.97 9.61
C LEU A 6 10.54 1.85 11.16
N ILE A 7 10.29 0.65 11.66
CA ILE A 7 10.24 0.33 13.09
C ILE A 7 11.60 -0.21 13.59
N SER A 8 12.52 -0.50 12.68
CA SER A 8 13.83 -1.03 13.04
C SER A 8 14.69 0.01 13.75
N GLY A 9 15.49 -0.44 14.73
CA GLY A 9 16.48 0.42 15.39
C GLY A 9 17.51 1.02 14.43
N VAL A 10 17.78 0.33 13.31
CA VAL A 10 18.67 0.82 12.25
C VAL A 10 18.11 2.08 11.59
N PHE A 11 16.81 2.11 11.27
CA PHE A 11 16.16 3.27 10.68
C PHE A 11 16.22 4.49 11.61
N TRP A 12 15.81 4.32 12.87
CA TRP A 12 15.84 5.41 13.85
C TRP A 12 17.25 5.88 14.17
N GLY A 13 18.22 4.98 14.23
CA GLY A 13 19.63 5.31 14.39
C GLY A 13 20.17 6.15 13.23
N ALA A 14 19.92 5.74 11.98
CA ALA A 14 20.31 6.50 10.80
C ALA A 14 19.64 7.89 10.76
N MET A 15 18.36 7.97 11.16
CA MET A 15 17.62 9.23 11.21
C MET A 15 18.22 10.20 12.24
N LEU A 16 18.59 9.73 13.43
CA LEU A 16 19.26 10.54 14.45
C LEU A 16 20.63 11.05 13.97
N VAL A 17 21.42 10.20 13.31
CA VAL A 17 22.71 10.59 12.74
C VAL A 17 22.55 11.68 11.68
N LEU A 18 21.58 11.53 10.77
CA LEU A 18 21.27 12.53 9.74
C LEU A 18 20.84 13.88 10.36
N LEU A 19 19.98 13.86 11.38
CA LEU A 19 19.59 15.06 12.11
C LEU A 19 20.78 15.76 12.77
N GLY A 20 21.66 15.00 13.41
CA GLY A 20 22.89 15.53 14.01
C GLY A 20 23.81 16.19 12.99
N ILE A 21 24.03 15.54 11.84
CA ILE A 21 24.84 16.09 10.74
C ILE A 21 24.21 17.38 10.20
N SER A 22 22.89 17.45 10.03
CA SER A 22 22.22 18.69 9.60
C SER A 22 22.41 19.84 10.59
N MET A 23 22.35 19.58 11.90
CA MET A 23 22.62 20.61 12.91
C MET A 23 24.04 21.15 12.83
N ILE A 24 25.03 20.28 12.61
CA ILE A 24 26.43 20.70 12.43
C ILE A 24 26.56 21.55 11.17
N ILE A 25 25.98 21.11 10.05
CA ILE A 25 26.02 21.85 8.78
C ILE A 25 25.40 23.24 8.94
N LYS A 26 24.24 23.31 9.61
CA LYS A 26 23.55 24.58 9.91
C LYS A 26 24.39 25.51 10.77
N THR A 27 25.15 24.98 11.71
CA THR A 27 25.96 25.80 12.62
C THR A 27 27.27 26.27 11.98
N VAL A 28 27.99 25.36 11.30
CA VAL A 28 29.34 25.63 10.76
C VAL A 28 29.27 26.34 9.41
N PHE A 29 28.41 25.86 8.51
CA PHE A 29 28.31 26.38 7.14
C PHE A 29 27.19 27.39 6.97
N LYS A 30 26.35 27.60 8.01
CA LYS A 30 25.12 28.43 7.95
C LYS A 30 24.13 27.99 6.86
N ILE A 31 24.18 26.71 6.48
CA ILE A 31 23.27 26.11 5.49
C ILE A 31 22.17 25.36 6.24
N ASP A 32 20.92 25.81 6.12
CA ASP A 32 19.78 25.14 6.74
C ASP A 32 19.23 24.06 5.81
N ILE A 33 19.44 22.78 6.18
CA ILE A 33 18.87 21.64 5.47
C ILE A 33 17.66 21.13 6.27
N PRO A 34 16.42 21.38 5.79
CA PRO A 34 15.20 20.99 6.51
C PRO A 34 14.91 19.49 6.33
N ILE A 35 15.69 18.64 7.01
CA ILE A 35 15.63 17.17 6.88
C ILE A 35 14.22 16.62 7.08
N LEU A 36 13.49 17.06 8.11
CA LEU A 36 12.12 16.59 8.37
C LEU A 36 11.19 16.86 7.18
N ARG A 37 11.32 18.04 6.55
CA ARG A 37 10.54 18.40 5.37
C ARG A 37 10.92 17.51 4.17
N LEU A 38 12.21 17.22 4.00
CA LEU A 38 12.70 16.34 2.94
C LEU A 38 12.14 14.91 3.11
N ILE A 39 12.17 14.37 4.33
CA ILE A 39 11.62 13.04 4.64
C ILE A 39 10.13 13.00 4.32
N PHE A 40 9.36 14.00 4.78
CA PHE A 40 7.93 14.09 4.49
C PHE A 40 7.65 14.17 2.98
N ALA A 41 8.42 15.00 2.25
CA ALA A 41 8.28 15.11 0.81
C ALA A 41 8.56 13.77 0.11
N LEU A 42 9.60 13.05 0.51
CA LEU A 42 9.93 11.74 -0.04
C LEU A 42 8.83 10.70 0.22
N ILE A 43 8.20 10.71 1.39
CA ILE A 43 7.06 9.81 1.69
C ILE A 43 5.89 10.10 0.76
N ILE A 44 5.52 11.38 0.59
CA ILE A 44 4.41 11.77 -0.28
C ILE A 44 4.71 11.42 -1.73
N ILE A 45 5.92 11.71 -2.22
CA ILE A 45 6.35 11.36 -3.58
C ILE A 45 6.31 9.84 -3.77
N TYR A 46 6.82 9.07 -2.79
CA TYR A 46 6.79 7.62 -2.84
C TYR A 46 5.35 7.08 -2.97
N TRP A 47 4.41 7.60 -2.17
CA TRP A 47 3.01 7.23 -2.28
C TRP A 47 2.40 7.65 -3.62
N GLY A 48 2.69 8.87 -4.08
CA GLY A 48 2.22 9.35 -5.39
C GLY A 48 2.70 8.46 -6.54
N VAL A 49 3.98 8.11 -6.57
CA VAL A 49 4.55 7.18 -7.55
C VAL A 49 3.90 5.80 -7.42
N LYS A 50 3.73 5.30 -6.19
CA LYS A 50 3.10 4.00 -5.93
C LYS A 50 1.64 3.96 -6.42
N LEU A 51 0.91 5.06 -6.32
CA LEU A 51 -0.45 5.21 -6.85
C LEU A 51 -0.45 5.22 -8.39
N LEU A 52 0.50 5.91 -9.03
CA LEU A 52 0.57 6.00 -10.49
C LEU A 52 0.93 4.68 -11.16
N PHE A 53 1.84 3.91 -10.58
CA PHE A 53 2.31 2.65 -11.16
C PHE A 53 1.56 1.41 -10.63
N GLY A 54 0.56 1.62 -9.77
CA GLY A 54 -0.16 0.55 -9.09
C GLY A 54 0.71 -0.20 -8.08
N THR A 55 0.06 -0.81 -7.09
CA THR A 55 0.76 -1.71 -6.18
C THR A 55 0.80 -3.10 -6.78
N SER A 56 1.80 -3.40 -7.63
CA SER A 56 2.08 -4.78 -8.09
C SER A 56 2.61 -5.69 -6.96
N MET A 57 2.20 -5.44 -5.72
CA MET A 57 2.54 -6.24 -4.56
C MET A 57 1.60 -7.45 -4.56
N LYS A 58 1.99 -8.48 -5.32
CA LYS A 58 1.46 -9.84 -5.24
C LYS A 58 1.09 -10.17 -3.78
N LYS A 59 -0.15 -10.62 -3.60
CA LYS A 59 -0.97 -10.57 -2.37
C LYS A 59 -1.82 -9.31 -2.28
N SER A 60 -2.66 -9.14 -3.30
CA SER A 60 -4.06 -8.85 -3.01
C SER A 60 -4.49 -9.86 -1.96
N ASP A 61 -4.92 -9.36 -0.81
CA ASP A 61 -5.93 -10.06 -0.04
C ASP A 61 -6.99 -10.50 -1.06
N GLU A 62 -7.32 -11.79 -1.13
CA GLU A 62 -7.96 -12.43 -2.30
C GLU A 62 -9.30 -11.76 -2.70
N ASN A 63 -9.82 -10.96 -1.76
CA ASN A 63 -11.10 -10.29 -1.76
C ASN A 63 -11.03 -8.75 -1.92
N ASN A 64 -9.84 -8.14 -1.84
CA ASN A 64 -9.68 -6.68 -1.89
C ASN A 64 -8.78 -6.23 -3.06
N VAL A 65 -9.38 -5.50 -4.00
CA VAL A 65 -8.72 -4.89 -5.16
C VAL A 65 -8.62 -3.39 -4.93
N ILE A 66 -7.42 -2.89 -4.63
CA ILE A 66 -7.20 -1.48 -4.30
C ILE A 66 -6.16 -0.89 -5.25
N PHE A 67 -6.54 0.13 -6.04
CA PHE A 67 -5.69 0.77 -7.04
C PHE A 67 -5.00 -0.22 -7.99
N ASP A 68 -5.69 -1.31 -8.35
CA ASP A 68 -5.16 -2.39 -9.19
C ASP A 68 -6.23 -2.99 -10.11
N ASN A 69 -5.79 -3.83 -11.05
CA ASN A 69 -6.64 -4.61 -11.94
C ASN A 69 -6.52 -6.10 -11.59
N ALA A 70 -7.61 -6.73 -11.14
CA ALA A 70 -7.61 -8.14 -10.75
C ALA A 70 -8.65 -8.97 -11.51
N ARG A 71 -8.40 -10.28 -11.61
CA ARG A 71 -9.40 -11.26 -12.02
C ARG A 71 -9.53 -12.29 -10.90
N ILE A 72 -10.73 -12.39 -10.35
CA ILE A 72 -11.06 -13.30 -9.25
C ILE A 72 -11.82 -14.46 -9.88
N THR A 73 -11.22 -15.65 -9.84
CA THR A 73 -11.79 -16.88 -10.42
C THR A 73 -12.26 -17.88 -9.37
N GLN A 74 -11.83 -17.74 -8.11
CA GLN A 74 -12.32 -18.55 -7.01
C GLN A 74 -13.21 -17.67 -6.16
N VAL A 75 -14.52 -17.85 -6.31
CA VAL A 75 -15.53 -17.11 -5.56
C VAL A 75 -16.12 -18.03 -4.50
N GLU A 76 -16.02 -17.60 -3.23
CA GLU A 76 -16.58 -18.33 -2.09
C GLU A 76 -18.01 -17.87 -1.82
N ASP A 77 -18.86 -18.78 -1.33
CA ASP A 77 -20.22 -18.47 -0.91
C ASP A 77 -20.20 -17.60 0.37
N GLY A 78 -20.90 -16.47 0.36
CA GLY A 78 -20.80 -15.43 1.40
C GLY A 78 -19.55 -14.55 1.28
N GLY A 79 -18.82 -14.62 0.16
CA GLY A 79 -17.64 -13.80 -0.07
C GLY A 79 -17.97 -12.32 -0.30
N GLU A 80 -17.24 -11.45 0.40
CA GLU A 80 -17.26 -10.01 0.17
C GLU A 80 -16.08 -9.61 -0.71
N TYR A 81 -16.33 -8.83 -1.77
CA TYR A 81 -15.32 -8.39 -2.73
C TYR A 81 -15.34 -6.86 -2.85
N ASN A 82 -14.24 -6.21 -2.46
CA ASN A 82 -14.12 -4.75 -2.52
C ASN A 82 -13.21 -4.33 -3.69
N VAL A 83 -13.69 -3.43 -4.53
CA VAL A 83 -12.94 -2.82 -5.62
C VAL A 83 -12.88 -1.31 -5.39
N ILE A 84 -11.71 -0.83 -4.96
CA ILE A 84 -11.48 0.57 -4.62
C ILE A 84 -10.53 1.18 -5.64
N PHE A 85 -11.02 2.15 -6.43
CA PHE A 85 -10.26 2.87 -7.45
C PHE A 85 -9.48 1.94 -8.40
N GLY A 86 -10.12 0.87 -8.86
CA GLY A 86 -9.52 -0.17 -9.67
C GLY A 86 -10.54 -0.87 -10.57
N LYS A 87 -10.14 -2.02 -11.12
CA LYS A 87 -11.01 -2.86 -11.94
C LYS A 87 -10.91 -4.30 -11.46
N SER A 88 -12.05 -4.97 -11.33
CA SER A 88 -12.07 -6.42 -11.07
C SER A 88 -12.98 -7.13 -12.06
N VAL A 89 -12.57 -8.33 -12.47
CA VAL A 89 -13.43 -9.30 -13.16
C VAL A 89 -13.67 -10.46 -12.21
N ILE A 90 -14.91 -10.61 -11.74
CA ILE A 90 -15.32 -11.66 -10.82
C ILE A 90 -16.02 -12.74 -11.64
N ASP A 91 -15.47 -13.95 -11.64
CA ASP A 91 -15.99 -15.11 -12.38
C ASP A 91 -16.81 -16.00 -11.43
N LEU A 92 -18.13 -16.01 -11.61
CA LEU A 92 -19.07 -16.76 -10.77
C LEU A 92 -19.36 -18.17 -11.32
N SER A 93 -18.67 -18.58 -12.39
CA SER A 93 -19.00 -19.80 -13.14
C SER A 93 -18.75 -21.09 -12.37
N ASP A 94 -17.85 -21.07 -11.37
CA ASP A 94 -17.44 -22.23 -10.56
C ASP A 94 -18.25 -22.38 -9.25
N ILE A 95 -19.31 -21.59 -9.04
CA ILE A 95 -20.12 -21.67 -7.81
C ILE A 95 -21.08 -22.88 -7.90
N GLU A 96 -20.95 -23.81 -6.94
CA GLU A 96 -21.85 -24.97 -6.81
C GLU A 96 -23.20 -24.57 -6.19
N LEU A 97 -24.23 -24.36 -7.03
CA LEU A 97 -25.59 -23.99 -6.62
C LEU A 97 -26.47 -25.18 -6.16
N ALA A 98 -25.85 -26.29 -5.74
CA ALA A 98 -26.55 -27.56 -5.47
C ALA A 98 -27.44 -27.48 -4.21
N ASP A 99 -28.66 -26.96 -4.39
CA ASP A 99 -29.75 -26.79 -3.42
C ASP A 99 -29.49 -25.77 -2.28
N LYS A 100 -28.58 -24.82 -2.48
CA LYS A 100 -28.30 -23.72 -1.55
C LYS A 100 -28.52 -22.35 -2.21
N ASN A 101 -28.96 -21.38 -1.42
CA ASN A 101 -28.89 -19.98 -1.80
C ASN A 101 -27.46 -19.50 -1.55
N SER A 102 -26.83 -18.94 -2.57
CA SER A 102 -25.51 -18.32 -2.44
C SER A 102 -25.60 -16.81 -2.58
N GLU A 103 -24.88 -16.11 -1.71
CA GLU A 103 -24.85 -14.65 -1.64
C GLU A 103 -23.41 -14.16 -1.83
N VAL A 104 -23.22 -13.17 -2.70
CA VAL A 104 -21.92 -12.57 -2.98
C VAL A 104 -22.09 -11.07 -2.94
N GLU A 105 -21.30 -10.40 -2.10
CA GLU A 105 -21.34 -8.96 -1.94
C GLU A 105 -20.20 -8.31 -2.74
N ILE A 106 -20.53 -7.33 -3.57
CA ILE A 106 -19.55 -6.60 -4.40
C ILE A 106 -19.67 -5.12 -4.10
N ASN A 107 -18.62 -4.57 -3.49
CA ASN A 107 -18.53 -3.17 -3.14
C ASN A 107 -17.54 -2.45 -4.06
N ILE A 108 -17.98 -1.35 -4.68
CA ILE A 108 -17.18 -0.60 -5.66
C ILE A 108 -17.16 0.88 -5.27
N ILE A 109 -15.96 1.45 -5.19
CA ILE A 109 -15.70 2.87 -4.87
C ILE A 109 -14.79 3.48 -5.95
#